data_AF-A0A810N4Z9-F1
#
_entry.id   AF-A0A810N4Z9-F1
#
_cell.length_a   1.000
_cell.length_b   1.000
_cell.length_c   1.000
_cell.angle_alpha   90.00
_cell.angle_beta   90.00
_cell.angle_gamma   90.00
#
_symmetry.space_group_name_H-M   'P 1'
#
loop_
_entity.id
_entity.type
_entity.pdbx_description
1 polymer ?
#
loop_
_entity_poly.entity_id
_entity_poly.type
_entity_poly.pdbx_seq_one_letter_code
_entity_poly.pdbx_strand_id
1 'polypeptide(L)'
;MIITVCTDDDLLVREAEKQSRQNPRVYGTTYRVFSQVIPRLGVDEDLFVSSHGAYDGTGWISPPQPVIGDKKKDLFLTAGDLYVNLEHLLPADYRGRIFVSACESADAGGPAAMSFVDRLATTLGAHGHGGIAVYGQRGSVGMRIPAPNDPGWIRAA
;
A
#
# COMPACT_ATOMS: atom_id res chain seq x y z
N MET A 1 11.35 -0.07 3.12
CA MET A 1 11.05 1.21 2.43
C MET A 1 9.63 1.68 2.72
N ILE A 2 9.39 2.98 2.91
CA ILE A 2 8.03 3.56 2.88
C ILE A 2 7.80 4.28 1.55
N ILE A 3 6.65 4.06 0.92
CA ILE A 3 6.16 4.81 -0.23
C ILE A 3 4.84 5.49 0.16
N THR A 4 4.76 6.82 0.04
CA THR A 4 3.52 7.58 0.29
C THR A 4 2.77 7.84 -1.02
N VAL A 5 1.51 7.43 -1.06
CA VAL A 5 0.60 7.63 -2.20
C VAL A 5 -0.19 8.91 -1.96
N CYS A 6 0.39 10.07 -2.28
CA CYS A 6 -0.27 11.38 -2.19
C CYS A 6 0.31 12.41 -3.16
N THR A 7 -0.51 13.39 -3.58
CA THR A 7 -0.14 14.50 -4.50
C THR A 7 0.25 15.79 -3.79
N ASP A 8 -0.18 16.02 -2.56
CA ASP A 8 0.09 17.26 -1.82
C ASP A 8 -0.24 17.13 -0.31
N ASP A 9 -0.28 15.91 0.22
CA ASP A 9 -0.46 15.70 1.66
C ASP A 9 0.90 15.67 2.37
N ASP A 10 1.35 16.87 2.74
CA ASP A 10 2.56 17.08 3.54
C ASP A 10 2.49 16.39 4.91
N LEU A 11 1.30 16.20 5.48
CA LEU A 11 1.15 15.60 6.80
C LEU A 11 1.45 14.10 6.74
N LEU A 12 0.92 13.40 5.75
CA LEU A 12 1.18 11.99 5.49
C LEU A 12 2.67 11.76 5.23
N VAL A 13 3.30 12.61 4.42
CA VAL A 13 4.74 12.56 4.14
C VAL A 13 5.54 12.77 5.42
N ARG A 14 5.23 13.82 6.20
CA ARG A 14 5.95 14.11 7.45
C ARG A 14 5.82 13.00 8.48
N GLU A 15 4.65 12.38 8.61
CA GLU A 15 4.47 11.25 9.53
C GLU A 15 5.19 9.99 9.04
N ALA A 16 5.24 9.73 7.74
CA ALA A 16 6.06 8.65 7.19
C ALA A 16 7.56 8.87 7.42
N GLU A 17 8.07 10.07 7.15
CA GLU A 17 9.46 10.43 7.44
C GLU A 17 9.81 10.34 8.92
N LYS A 18 8.92 10.81 9.79
CA LYS A 18 9.09 10.74 11.24
C LYS A 18 9.20 9.30 11.71
N GLN A 19 8.35 8.40 11.21
CA GLN A 19 8.38 6.98 11.56
C GLN A 19 9.66 6.30 11.04
N SER A 20 10.07 6.62 9.80
CA SER A 20 11.36 6.19 9.25
C SER A 20 12.54 6.64 10.12
N ARG A 21 12.60 7.92 10.51
CA ARG A 21 13.67 8.45 11.38
C ARG A 21 13.69 7.80 12.76
N GLN A 22 12.52 7.47 13.32
CA GLN A 22 12.42 6.82 14.63
C GLN A 22 12.79 5.33 14.58
N ASN A 23 12.53 4.65 13.46
CA ASN A 23 12.77 3.20 13.32
C ASN A 23 13.41 2.88 11.94
N PRO A 24 14.62 3.38 11.65
CA PRO A 24 15.20 3.29 10.30
C PRO A 24 15.50 1.85 9.88
N ARG A 25 15.72 0.94 10.85
CA ARG A 25 15.92 -0.49 10.59
C ARG A 25 14.66 -1.22 10.14
N VAL A 26 13.48 -0.67 10.44
CA VAL A 26 12.19 -1.26 10.07
C VAL A 26 11.72 -0.68 8.74
N TYR A 27 11.74 0.65 8.63
CA TYR A 27 11.06 1.33 7.53
C TYR A 27 11.99 1.72 6.38
N GLY A 28 13.30 1.81 6.60
CA GLY A 28 14.24 2.31 5.60
C GLY A 28 13.93 3.77 5.22
N THR A 29 14.21 4.14 3.97
CA THR A 29 13.94 5.48 3.43
C THR A 29 12.49 5.64 3.02
N THR A 30 11.98 6.87 3.12
CA THR A 30 10.64 7.26 2.65
C THR A 30 10.72 7.91 1.28
N TYR A 31 9.82 7.54 0.38
CA TYR A 31 9.64 8.13 -0.94
C TYR A 31 8.20 8.51 -1.15
N ARG A 32 7.96 9.50 -2.02
CA ARG A 32 6.63 9.91 -2.43
C ARG A 32 6.40 9.58 -3.90
N VAL A 33 5.29 8.90 -4.20
CA VAL A 33 4.94 8.53 -5.58
C VAL A 33 4.88 9.78 -6.47
N PHE A 34 5.35 9.66 -7.71
CA PHE A 34 5.42 10.72 -8.73
C PHE A 34 6.36 11.90 -8.46
N SER A 35 7.07 11.93 -7.33
CA SER A 35 7.94 13.06 -6.97
C SER A 35 9.43 12.78 -7.11
N GLN A 36 9.84 11.51 -7.02
CA GLN A 36 11.24 11.09 -6.97
C GLN A 36 11.42 9.76 -7.71
N VAL A 37 12.63 9.51 -8.20
CA VAL A 37 13.02 8.16 -8.63
C VAL A 37 13.16 7.29 -7.38
N ILE A 38 12.31 6.26 -7.29
CA ILE A 38 12.33 5.31 -6.19
C ILE A 38 13.31 4.19 -6.55
N PRO A 39 14.31 3.87 -5.72
CA PRO A 39 15.24 2.79 -6.00
C PRO A 39 14.54 1.43 -5.88
N ARG A 40 15.13 0.41 -6.51
CA ARG A 40 14.69 -0.98 -6.31
C ARG A 40 14.81 -1.39 -4.84
N LEU A 41 13.87 -2.23 -4.41
CA LEU A 41 13.88 -2.84 -3.09
C LEU A 41 14.98 -3.87 -2.97
N GLY A 42 15.51 -4.03 -1.77
CA GLY A 42 16.28 -5.23 -1.42
C GLY A 42 15.40 -6.48 -1.48
N VAL A 43 16.01 -7.65 -1.76
CA VAL A 43 15.26 -8.91 -1.91
C VAL A 43 14.46 -9.29 -0.66
N ASP A 44 14.95 -8.94 0.54
CA ASP A 44 14.28 -9.20 1.82
C ASP A 44 13.71 -7.91 2.47
N GLU A 45 13.69 -6.80 1.73
CA GLU A 45 13.24 -5.51 2.26
C GLU A 45 11.71 -5.42 2.23
N ASP A 46 11.08 -5.21 3.39
CA ASP A 46 9.64 -4.95 3.44
C ASP A 46 9.30 -3.59 2.82
N LEU A 47 8.22 -3.56 2.04
CA LEU A 47 7.63 -2.35 1.48
C LEU A 47 6.39 -1.94 2.29
N PHE A 48 6.34 -0.68 2.70
CA PHE A 48 5.18 -0.08 3.34
C PHE A 48 4.58 0.98 2.42
N VAL A 49 3.32 0.82 2.04
CA VAL A 49 2.55 1.79 1.26
C VAL A 49 1.68 2.58 2.24
N SER A 50 1.84 3.90 2.29
CA SER A 50 1.08 4.78 3.17
C SER A 50 0.10 5.65 2.37
N SER A 51 -1.18 5.63 2.74
CA SER A 51 -2.27 6.37 2.11
C SER A 51 -3.39 6.66 3.14
N HIS A 52 -4.33 7.56 2.85
CA HIS A 52 -5.38 7.91 3.82
C HIS A 52 -6.36 6.76 4.06
N GLY A 53 -7.01 6.30 3.00
CA GLY A 53 -8.06 5.29 3.10
C GLY A 53 -8.20 4.50 1.82
N ALA A 54 -8.78 3.31 1.97
CA ALA A 54 -9.41 2.59 0.90
C ALA A 54 -10.86 3.06 0.75
N TYR A 55 -11.34 3.12 -0.49
CA TYR A 55 -12.69 3.54 -0.84
C TYR A 55 -13.28 2.57 -1.84
N ASP A 56 -14.61 2.41 -1.83
CA ASP A 56 -15.30 1.77 -2.94
C ASP A 56 -15.27 2.70 -4.16
N GLY A 57 -14.63 2.25 -5.25
CA GLY A 57 -14.56 2.97 -6.52
C GLY A 57 -15.87 2.98 -7.33
N THR A 58 -16.98 2.48 -6.77
CA THR A 58 -18.30 2.53 -7.38
C THR A 58 -18.65 3.94 -7.87
N GLY A 59 -18.99 4.06 -9.16
CA GLY A 59 -19.36 5.33 -9.80
C GLY A 59 -18.18 6.12 -10.38
N TRP A 60 -16.93 5.69 -10.12
CA TRP A 60 -15.73 6.30 -10.69
C TRP A 60 -14.99 5.36 -11.64
N ILE A 61 -15.08 4.05 -11.42
CA ILE A 61 -14.38 3.02 -12.20
C ILE A 61 -15.37 1.91 -12.57
N SER A 62 -15.26 1.37 -13.79
CA SER A 62 -16.08 0.26 -14.29
C SER A 62 -15.19 -0.90 -14.78
N PRO A 63 -15.30 -2.11 -14.19
CA PRO A 63 -16.19 -2.47 -13.07
C PRO A 63 -15.74 -1.81 -11.75
N PRO A 64 -16.67 -1.60 -10.78
CA PRO A 64 -16.32 -1.09 -9.46
C PRO A 64 -15.27 -1.95 -8.76
N GLN A 65 -14.29 -1.29 -8.15
CA GLN A 65 -13.25 -1.95 -7.37
C GLN A 65 -12.72 -1.03 -6.27
N PRO A 66 -12.19 -1.59 -5.16
CA PRO A 66 -11.52 -0.81 -4.13
C PRO A 66 -10.34 -0.01 -4.69
N VAL A 67 -10.19 1.21 -4.20
CA VAL A 67 -9.07 2.11 -4.49
C VAL A 67 -8.45 2.63 -3.20
N ILE A 68 -7.18 2.99 -3.19
CA ILE A 68 -6.56 3.78 -2.11
C ILE A 68 -6.27 5.20 -2.58
N GLY A 69 -6.25 6.17 -1.68
CA GLY A 69 -5.83 7.53 -2.01
C GLY A 69 -6.43 8.60 -1.12
N ASP A 70 -6.68 9.78 -1.69
CA ASP A 70 -7.29 10.91 -0.99
C ASP A 70 -8.49 11.45 -1.77
N LYS A 71 -9.68 11.26 -1.19
CA LYS A 71 -10.94 11.78 -1.72
C LYS A 71 -10.98 13.30 -1.84
N LYS A 72 -10.25 14.04 -0.99
CA LYS A 72 -10.24 15.52 -1.04
C LYS A 72 -9.44 16.04 -2.22
N LYS A 73 -8.56 15.20 -2.80
CA LYS A 73 -7.59 15.59 -3.83
C LYS A 73 -7.80 14.86 -5.15
N ASP A 74 -8.84 14.03 -5.24
CA ASP A 74 -9.20 13.26 -6.44
C ASP A 74 -8.07 12.35 -6.94
N LEU A 75 -7.20 11.89 -6.02
CA LEU A 75 -6.19 10.89 -6.31
C LEU A 75 -6.68 9.54 -5.79
N PHE A 76 -6.91 8.62 -6.72
CA PHE A 76 -7.30 7.25 -6.42
C PHE A 76 -6.46 6.29 -7.25
N LEU A 77 -5.88 5.30 -6.60
CA LEU A 77 -5.18 4.20 -7.26
C LEU A 77 -5.94 2.91 -7.03
N THR A 78 -6.23 2.19 -8.11
CA THR A 78 -6.62 0.79 -8.02
C THR A 78 -5.42 -0.08 -7.63
N ALA A 79 -5.66 -1.34 -7.29
CA ALA A 79 -4.58 -2.31 -7.07
C ALA A 79 -3.68 -2.46 -8.31
N GLY A 80 -4.25 -2.40 -9.52
CA GLY A 80 -3.51 -2.44 -10.78
C GLY A 80 -2.65 -1.20 -10.98
N ASP A 81 -3.20 -0.02 -10.73
CA ASP A 81 -2.44 1.23 -10.85
C ASP A 81 -1.27 1.26 -9.85
N LEU A 82 -1.51 0.82 -8.61
CA LEU A 82 -0.44 0.69 -7.64
C LEU A 82 0.62 -0.31 -8.13
N TYR A 83 0.22 -1.48 -8.63
CA TYR A 83 1.17 -2.48 -9.17
C TYR A 83 2.05 -1.91 -10.27
N VAL A 84 1.51 -1.19 -11.26
CA VAL A 84 2.29 -0.55 -12.34
C VAL A 84 3.35 0.40 -11.77
N ASN A 85 3.04 1.09 -10.68
CA ASN A 85 3.99 1.96 -9.99
C ASN A 85 5.03 1.20 -9.15
N LEU A 86 4.79 -0.06 -8.81
CA LEU A 86 5.67 -0.89 -7.97
C LEU A 86 6.50 -1.89 -8.78
N GLU A 87 6.06 -2.34 -9.95
CA GLU A 87 6.65 -3.51 -10.63
C GLU A 87 8.15 -3.36 -10.91
N HIS A 88 8.60 -2.15 -11.25
CA HIS A 88 10.01 -1.88 -11.54
C HIS A 88 10.89 -1.83 -10.27
N LEU A 89 10.26 -1.70 -9.09
CA LEU A 89 10.91 -1.67 -7.78
C LEU A 89 11.13 -3.07 -7.22
N LEU A 90 10.30 -4.04 -7.63
CA LEU A 90 10.33 -5.41 -7.14
C LEU A 90 11.42 -6.21 -7.87
N PRO A 91 12.48 -6.69 -7.19
CA PRO A 91 13.40 -7.63 -7.82
C PRO A 91 12.69 -8.95 -8.16
N ALA A 92 13.21 -9.68 -9.15
CA ALA A 92 12.61 -10.93 -9.61
C ALA A 92 12.52 -12.00 -8.50
N ASP A 93 13.45 -11.98 -7.56
CA ASP A 93 13.53 -12.87 -6.40
C ASP A 93 13.09 -12.17 -5.10
N TYR A 94 12.20 -11.18 -5.19
CA TYR A 94 11.68 -10.47 -4.02
C TYR A 94 10.95 -11.42 -3.05
N ARG A 95 11.39 -11.41 -1.79
CA ARG A 95 10.87 -12.18 -0.65
C ARG A 95 10.37 -11.31 0.49
N GLY A 96 10.52 -9.99 0.37
CA GLY A 96 9.92 -9.03 1.28
C GLY A 96 8.39 -9.07 1.24
N ARG A 97 7.77 -8.42 2.22
CA ARG A 97 6.32 -8.32 2.33
C ARG A 97 5.86 -6.91 1.98
N ILE A 98 4.62 -6.80 1.53
CA ILE A 98 3.99 -5.52 1.22
C ILE A 98 2.92 -5.21 2.27
N PHE A 99 3.03 -4.05 2.92
CA PHE A 99 2.11 -3.58 3.95
C PHE A 99 1.39 -2.32 3.46
N VAL A 100 0.07 -2.37 3.28
CA VAL A 100 -0.76 -1.24 2.86
C VAL A 100 -1.38 -0.58 4.08
N SER A 101 -0.72 0.47 4.57
CA SER A 101 -1.21 1.32 5.63
C SER A 101 -2.19 2.36 5.07
N ALA A 102 -3.46 1.99 5.05
CA ALA A 102 -4.59 2.85 4.72
C ALA A 102 -5.82 2.36 5.47
N CYS A 103 -6.70 3.28 5.89
CA CYS A 103 -7.98 2.90 6.52
C CYS A 103 -8.72 1.90 5.65
N GLU A 104 -9.27 0.85 6.25
CA GLU A 104 -10.16 -0.10 5.58
C GLU A 104 -9.52 -0.85 4.39
N SER A 105 -8.18 -0.85 4.25
CA SER A 105 -7.49 -1.51 3.13
C SER A 105 -7.66 -3.02 3.09
N ALA A 106 -7.97 -3.64 4.23
CA ALA A 106 -8.31 -5.05 4.38
C ALA A 106 -9.81 -5.31 4.62
N ASP A 107 -10.67 -4.29 4.49
CA ASP A 107 -12.11 -4.46 4.57
C ASP A 107 -12.69 -4.77 3.18
N ALA A 108 -13.51 -5.82 3.11
CA ALA A 108 -14.24 -6.18 1.91
C ALA A 108 -15.55 -5.37 1.84
N GLY A 109 -15.90 -4.86 0.65
CA GLY A 109 -17.16 -4.14 0.41
C GLY A 109 -18.43 -5.01 0.48
N GLY A 110 -18.33 -6.28 0.89
CA GLY A 110 -19.43 -7.23 0.99
C GLY A 110 -18.99 -8.70 0.88
N PRO A 111 -19.91 -9.67 1.01
CA PRO A 111 -19.59 -11.10 1.12
C PRO A 111 -18.87 -11.73 -0.08
N ALA A 112 -18.91 -11.08 -1.24
CA ALA A 112 -18.26 -11.52 -2.48
C ALA A 112 -17.26 -10.49 -3.04
N ALA A 113 -17.05 -9.39 -2.33
CA ALA A 113 -16.10 -8.36 -2.75
C ALA A 113 -14.72 -8.66 -2.17
N MET A 114 -13.68 -8.49 -2.97
CA MET A 114 -12.30 -8.48 -2.49
C MET A 114 -12.00 -7.15 -1.81
N SER A 115 -11.19 -7.17 -0.74
CA SER A 115 -10.58 -5.95 -0.20
C SER A 115 -9.54 -5.39 -1.18
N PHE A 116 -8.99 -4.20 -0.89
CA PHE A 116 -7.92 -3.65 -1.71
C PHE A 116 -6.68 -4.55 -1.71
N VAL A 117 -6.29 -5.06 -0.55
CA VAL A 117 -5.08 -5.90 -0.43
C VAL A 117 -5.26 -7.28 -1.08
N ASP A 118 -6.48 -7.84 -1.08
CA ASP A 118 -6.78 -9.07 -1.82
C ASP A 118 -6.63 -8.88 -3.33
N ARG A 119 -7.11 -7.74 -3.85
CA ARG A 119 -6.93 -7.40 -5.27
C ARG A 119 -5.47 -7.15 -5.62
N LEU A 120 -4.70 -6.52 -4.73
CA LEU A 120 -3.26 -6.31 -4.94
C LEU A 120 -2.50 -7.64 -4.95
N ALA A 121 -2.79 -8.54 -4.01
CA ALA A 121 -2.21 -9.88 -4.00
C ALA A 121 -2.53 -10.67 -5.28
N THR A 122 -3.79 -10.61 -5.73
CA THR A 122 -4.23 -11.25 -6.98
C THR A 122 -3.50 -10.67 -8.20
N THR A 123 -3.35 -9.34 -8.24
CA THR A 123 -2.64 -8.64 -9.32
C THR A 123 -1.18 -9.07 -9.34
N LEU A 124 -0.48 -9.03 -8.20
CA LEU A 124 0.90 -9.51 -8.10
C LEU A 124 1.03 -10.96 -8.58
N GLY A 125 0.11 -11.84 -8.17
CA GLY A 125 0.07 -13.23 -8.62
C GLY A 125 -0.04 -13.39 -10.14
N ALA A 126 -0.93 -12.64 -10.78
CA ALA A 126 -1.09 -12.64 -12.24
C ALA A 126 0.16 -12.18 -12.99
N HIS A 127 1.04 -11.41 -12.33
CA HIS A 127 2.27 -10.87 -12.90
C HIS A 127 3.54 -11.60 -12.42
N GLY A 128 3.43 -12.83 -11.91
CA GLY A 128 4.59 -13.66 -11.54
C GLY A 128 5.14 -13.42 -10.13
N HIS A 129 4.46 -12.61 -9.32
CA HIS A 129 4.84 -12.27 -7.96
C HIS A 129 3.94 -12.94 -6.88
N GLY A 130 3.36 -14.10 -7.18
CA GLY A 130 2.38 -14.78 -6.32
C GLY A 130 2.88 -15.26 -4.95
N GLY A 131 4.20 -15.25 -4.72
CA GLY A 131 4.80 -15.58 -3.43
C GLY A 131 4.83 -14.40 -2.43
N ILE A 132 4.56 -13.18 -2.87
CA ILE A 132 4.62 -11.98 -2.01
C ILE A 132 3.42 -11.95 -1.06
N ALA A 133 3.68 -11.86 0.24
CA ALA A 133 2.62 -11.65 1.21
C ALA A 133 2.23 -10.17 1.28
N VAL A 134 0.93 -9.90 1.09
CA VAL A 134 0.34 -8.56 1.16
C VAL A 134 -0.51 -8.45 2.43
N TYR A 135 -0.38 -7.33 3.12
CA TYR A 135 -1.08 -7.02 4.37
C TYR A 135 -1.79 -5.67 4.29
N GLY A 136 -2.93 -5.55 4.95
CA GLY A 136 -3.70 -4.32 5.10
C GLY A 136 -4.22 -4.14 6.51
N GLN A 137 -5.10 -3.16 6.70
CA GLN A 137 -5.67 -2.80 8.00
C GLN A 137 -7.20 -2.71 7.90
N ARG A 138 -7.89 -3.01 9.00
CA ARG A 138 -9.35 -2.89 9.11
C ARG A 138 -9.76 -1.62 9.85
N GLY A 139 -10.88 -1.04 9.44
CA GLY A 139 -11.45 0.16 10.03
C GLY A 139 -10.52 1.37 9.93
N SER A 140 -10.79 2.37 10.76
CA SER A 140 -9.97 3.57 10.81
C SER A 140 -8.66 3.29 11.54
N VAL A 141 -7.56 3.44 10.79
CA VAL A 141 -6.20 3.40 11.32
C VAL A 141 -5.61 4.78 11.11
N GLY A 142 -5.23 5.45 12.20
CA GLY A 142 -4.57 6.76 12.11
C GLY A 142 -3.33 6.68 11.21
N MET A 143 -2.78 7.82 10.77
CA MET A 143 -1.62 7.96 9.86
C MET A 143 -0.30 7.34 10.36
N ARG A 144 -0.36 6.46 11.37
CA ARG A 144 0.71 5.63 11.89
C ARG A 144 0.77 4.33 11.10
N ILE A 145 1.96 4.01 10.60
CA ILE A 145 2.32 2.75 9.96
C ILE A 145 2.77 1.80 11.07
N PRO A 146 2.03 0.73 11.39
CA PRO A 146 2.45 -0.23 12.41
C PRO A 146 3.76 -0.94 12.05
N ALA A 147 4.42 -1.55 13.04
CA ALA A 147 5.57 -2.40 12.79
C ALA A 147 5.12 -3.71 12.08
N PRO A 148 5.97 -4.40 11.30
CA PRO A 148 5.59 -5.62 10.57
C PRO A 148 5.00 -6.76 11.39
N ASN A 149 5.31 -6.80 12.69
CA ASN A 149 4.83 -7.80 13.64
C ASN A 149 3.59 -7.35 14.41
N ASP A 150 3.03 -6.18 14.10
CA ASP A 150 1.82 -5.67 14.74
C ASP A 150 0.62 -6.58 14.38
N PRO A 151 -0.17 -7.04 15.37
CA PRO A 151 -1.31 -7.92 15.11
C PRO A 151 -2.45 -7.23 14.35
N GLY A 152 -2.42 -5.92 14.19
CA GLY A 152 -3.37 -5.15 13.38
C GLY A 152 -3.21 -5.37 11.87
N TRP A 153 -2.13 -6.01 11.41
CA TRP A 153 -1.96 -6.38 10.02
C TRP A 153 -2.80 -7.60 9.66
N ILE A 154 -3.70 -7.43 8.69
CA ILE A 154 -4.50 -8.50 8.12
C ILE A 154 -3.90 -8.91 6.79
N ARG A 155 -3.51 -10.18 6.67
CA ARG A 155 -2.99 -10.74 5.42
C ARG A 155 -4.13 -10.87 4.40
N ALA A 156 -3.84 -10.55 3.14
CA ALA A 156 -4.70 -10.87 2.01
C ALA A 156 -4.98 -12.38 1.94
N ALA A 157 -6.21 -12.74 1.56
CA ALA A 157 -6.71 -14.11 1.50
C ALA A 157 -6.18 -14.90 0.30
#